data_AF-A0A957Z2G5-F1
#
_entry.id   AF-A0A957Z2G5-F1
#
_cell.length_a   1.000
_cell.length_b   1.000
_cell.length_c   1.000
_cell.angle_alpha   90.00
_cell.angle_beta   90.00
_cell.angle_gamma   90.00
#
_symmetry.space_group_name_H-M   'P 1'
#
loop_
_entity.id
_entity.type
_entity.pdbx_description
1 polymer ?
#
loop_
_entity_poly.entity_id
_entity_poly.type
_entity_poly.pdbx_seq_one_letter_code
_entity_poly.pdbx_strand_id
1 'polypeptide(L)' 'RIPTLAETLRGIAAQGPDHIYRGDFAQKLSDHVQRYGGWITPADMAAHVSTWDEPVTADYRNVTLYECPPNGQG' A
#
# COMPACT_ATOMS: atom_id res chain seq x y z
N ARG A 1 -0.16 -15.95 19.20
CA ARG A 1 1.01 -15.47 18.42
C ARG A 1 0.64 -15.55 16.94
N ILE A 2 1.12 -14.62 16.10
CA ILE A 2 0.83 -14.59 14.65
C ILE A 2 2.17 -14.76 13.88
N PRO A 3 2.67 -16.01 13.72
CA PRO A 3 4.03 -16.25 13.24
C PRO A 3 4.28 -15.82 11.80
N THR A 4 3.32 -16.05 10.89
CA THR A 4 3.44 -15.68 9.47
C THR A 4 3.48 -14.17 9.23
N LEU A 5 2.71 -13.41 10.02
CA LEU A 5 2.79 -11.95 10.02
C LEU A 5 4.14 -11.46 10.53
N ALA A 6 4.68 -12.09 11.59
CA ALA A 6 5.99 -11.72 12.12
C ALA A 6 7.11 -11.95 11.10
N GLU A 7 7.06 -13.03 10.31
CA GLU A 7 7.99 -13.28 9.21
C GLU A 7 7.90 -12.21 8.13
N THR A 8 6.68 -11.86 7.72
CA THR A 8 6.42 -10.78 6.74
C THR A 8 6.99 -9.45 7.23
N LEU A 9 6.73 -9.08 8.49
CA LEU A 9 7.24 -7.83 9.08
C LEU A 9 8.78 -7.81 9.17
N ARG A 10 9.43 -8.95 9.44
CA ARG A 10 10.89 -9.06 9.37
C ARG A 10 11.41 -8.88 7.95
N GLY A 11 10.70 -9.42 6.96
CA GLY A 11 11.02 -9.22 5.55
C GLY A 11 10.95 -7.75 5.14
N ILE A 12 9.88 -7.05 5.54
CA ILE A 12 9.75 -5.59 5.34
C ILE A 12 10.89 -4.84 6.03
N ALA A 13 11.24 -5.19 7.27
CA ALA A 13 12.33 -4.54 7.98
C ALA A 13 13.70 -4.72 7.28
N ALA A 14 13.91 -5.87 6.60
CA ALA A 14 15.17 -6.17 5.93
C ALA A 14 15.26 -5.61 4.49
N GLN A 15 14.15 -5.58 3.75
CA GLN A 15 14.12 -5.30 2.31
C GLN A 15 13.28 -4.06 1.96
N GLY A 16 12.64 -3.44 2.95
CA GLY A 16 11.74 -2.32 2.75
C GLY A 16 10.46 -2.71 1.99
N PRO A 17 9.85 -1.76 1.25
CA PRO A 17 8.60 -2.00 0.53
C PRO A 17 8.73 -3.04 -0.59
N ASP A 18 9.95 -3.24 -1.11
CA ASP A 18 10.23 -4.24 -2.14
C ASP A 18 9.88 -5.65 -1.66
N HIS A 19 9.93 -5.92 -0.35
CA HIS A 19 9.47 -7.21 0.19
C HIS A 19 8.02 -7.52 -0.18
N ILE A 20 7.16 -6.50 -0.28
CA ILE A 20 5.73 -6.63 -0.55
C ILE A 20 5.46 -6.53 -2.05
N TYR A 21 6.01 -5.51 -2.70
CA TYR A 21 5.67 -5.17 -4.08
C TYR A 21 6.48 -5.95 -5.13
N ARG A 22 7.58 -6.60 -4.73
CA ARG A 22 8.49 -7.32 -5.62
C ARG A 22 8.80 -8.72 -5.07
N GLY A 23 9.02 -9.68 -5.97
CA GLY A 23 9.45 -11.03 -5.60
C GLY A 23 8.38 -11.92 -4.94
N ASP A 24 8.82 -12.77 -4.02
CA ASP A 24 8.04 -13.92 -3.52
C ASP A 24 6.72 -13.56 -2.84
N PHE A 25 6.66 -12.45 -2.12
CA PHE A 25 5.42 -12.03 -1.46
C PHE A 25 4.37 -11.63 -2.51
N ALA A 26 4.78 -10.83 -3.51
CA ALA A 26 3.91 -10.41 -4.58
C ALA A 26 3.35 -11.61 -5.36
N GLN A 27 4.19 -12.61 -5.62
CA GLN A 27 3.75 -13.87 -6.23
C GLN A 27 2.73 -14.60 -5.37
N LYS A 28 3.01 -14.81 -4.07
CA LYS A 28 2.10 -15.52 -3.15
C LYS A 28 0.76 -14.80 -3.02
N LEU A 29 0.76 -13.46 -2.96
CA LEU A 29 -0.47 -12.67 -2.92
C LEU A 29 -1.26 -12.85 -4.21
N SER A 30 -0.61 -12.70 -5.36
CA SER A 30 -1.23 -12.83 -6.67
C SER A 30 -1.84 -14.23 -6.88
N ASP A 31 -1.09 -15.29 -6.58
CA ASP A 31 -1.58 -16.68 -6.66
C ASP A 31 -2.81 -16.89 -5.79
N HIS A 32 -2.80 -16.32 -4.57
CA HIS A 32 -3.92 -16.41 -3.65
C HIS A 32 -5.15 -15.67 -4.17
N VAL A 33 -4.99 -14.45 -4.68
CA VAL A 33 -6.10 -13.64 -5.23
C VAL A 33 -6.68 -14.31 -6.47
N GLN A 34 -5.83 -14.78 -7.39
CA GLN A 34 -6.25 -15.42 -8.63
C GLN A 34 -6.92 -16.77 -8.39
N ARG A 35 -6.53 -17.50 -7.34
CA ARG A 35 -7.23 -18.72 -6.90
C ARG A 35 -8.74 -18.49 -6.66
N TYR A 36 -9.13 -17.27 -6.31
CA TYR A 36 -10.54 -16.88 -6.08
C TYR A 36 -11.12 -16.02 -7.22
N GLY A 37 -10.47 -15.98 -8.38
CA GLY A 37 -10.95 -15.25 -9.57
C GLY A 37 -10.62 -13.75 -9.58
N GLY A 38 -9.78 -13.26 -8.66
CA GLY A 38 -9.28 -11.89 -8.69
C GLY A 38 -8.18 -11.68 -9.74
N TRP A 39 -7.81 -10.42 -10.01
CA TRP A 39 -6.99 -10.06 -11.17
C TRP A 39 -5.59 -9.52 -10.84
N ILE A 40 -5.26 -9.33 -9.56
CA ILE A 40 -3.97 -8.76 -9.16
C ILE A 40 -2.84 -9.70 -9.62
N THR A 41 -1.92 -9.18 -10.43
CA THR A 41 -0.71 -9.87 -10.89
C THR A 41 0.53 -9.35 -10.15
N PRO A 42 1.67 -10.06 -10.19
CA PRO A 42 2.93 -9.53 -9.70
C PRO A 42 3.37 -8.27 -10.47
N ALA A 43 2.98 -8.16 -11.75
CA ALA A 43 3.26 -6.99 -12.57
C ALA A 43 2.48 -5.75 -12.08
N ASP A 44 1.20 -5.91 -11.70
CA ASP A 44 0.41 -4.83 -11.10
C ASP A 44 1.03 -4.35 -9.79
N MET A 45 1.48 -5.29 -8.96
CA MET A 45 2.16 -4.97 -7.70
C MET A 45 3.47 -4.23 -7.93
N ALA A 46 4.29 -4.68 -8.90
CA ALA A 46 5.56 -4.04 -9.22
C ALA A 46 5.41 -2.67 -9.89
N ALA A 47 4.29 -2.44 -10.57
CA ALA A 47 3.94 -1.16 -11.21
C ALA A 47 3.31 -0.16 -10.24
N HIS A 48 2.90 -0.60 -9.04
CA HIS A 48 2.32 0.29 -8.04
C HIS A 48 3.34 1.32 -7.55
N VAL A 49 2.87 2.57 -7.44
CA VAL A 49 3.61 3.67 -6.84
C VAL A 49 2.68 4.48 -5.94
N SER A 50 3.22 5.01 -4.85
CA SER A 50 2.52 5.97 -4.00
C SER A 50 2.76 7.38 -4.53
N THR A 51 1.70 8.19 -4.61
CA THR A 51 1.79 9.61 -4.98
C THR A 51 1.92 10.48 -3.74
N TRP A 52 2.62 11.59 -3.91
CA TRP A 52 2.58 12.71 -2.97
C TRP A 52 1.77 13.81 -3.64
N ASP A 53 0.66 14.17 -3.01
CA ASP A 53 -0.26 15.16 -3.55
C ASP A 53 -0.35 16.39 -2.64
N GLU A 54 -0.74 17.51 -3.23
CA GLU A 54 -0.88 18.78 -2.51
C GLU A 54 -2.17 18.76 -1.67
N PRO A 55 -2.11 19.02 -0.34
CA PRO A 55 -3.30 19.01 0.51
C PRO A 55 -4.32 20.06 0.09
N VAL A 56 -5.60 19.73 0.27
CA VAL A 56 -6.68 20.73 0.22
C VAL A 56 -6.65 21.52 1.53
N THR A 57 -6.69 22.84 1.46
CA THR A 57 -6.62 23.69 2.66
C THR A 57 -7.79 24.65 2.79
N ALA A 58 -8.15 24.95 4.03
CA ALA A 58 -9.16 25.96 4.36
C ALA A 58 -8.85 26.64 5.70
N ASP A 59 -9.03 27.95 5.78
CA ASP A 59 -8.88 28.67 7.03
C ASP A 59 -10.19 28.63 7.85
N TYR A 60 -10.07 28.31 9.14
CA TYR A 60 -11.19 28.27 10.08
C TYR A 60 -10.76 28.74 11.46
N ARG A 61 -11.37 29.81 11.99
CA ARG A 61 -11.13 30.32 13.36
C ARG A 61 -9.64 30.43 13.75
N ASN A 62 -8.84 31.07 12.90
CA ASN A 62 -7.40 31.29 13.09
C ASN A 62 -6.54 30.01 13.04
N VAL A 63 -7.05 28.91 12.47
CA VAL A 63 -6.25 27.74 12.10
C VAL A 63 -6.40 27.43 10.61
N THR A 64 -5.39 26.77 10.03
CA THR A 64 -5.45 26.21 8.68
C THR A 64 -5.74 24.72 8.78
N LEU A 65 -6.84 24.30 8.17
CA LEU A 65 -7.22 22.90 8.00
C LEU A 65 -6.49 22.33 6.79
N TYR A 66 -6.04 21.08 6.91
CA TYR A 66 -5.41 20.32 5.83
C TYR A 66 -6.19 19.02 5.66
N GLU A 67 -6.60 18.73 4.43
CA GLU A 67 -7.31 17.51 4.07
C GLU A 67 -6.61 16.82 2.90
N CYS A 68 -6.70 15.49 2.86
CA CYS A 68 -6.20 14.74 1.72
C CYS A 68 -6.99 15.14 0.45
N PRO A 69 -6.31 15.35 -0.68
CA PRO A 69 -7.02 15.54 -1.94
C PRO A 69 -7.79 14.26 -2.33
N PRO A 70 -8.65 14.32 -3.37
CA PRO A 70 -9.21 13.12 -3.97
C PRO A 70 -8.11 12.06 -4.17
N ASN A 71 -8.39 10.78 -3.97
CA ASN A 71 -9.70 10.11 -3.98
C ASN A 71 -10.34 9.84 -2.60
N GLY A 72 -9.95 10.59 -1.55
CA GLY A 72 -10.74 10.69 -0.31
C GLY A 72 -12.09 11.37 -0.53
N GLN A 73 -13.01 11.27 0.44
CA GLN A 73 -14.33 11.96 0.40
C GLN A 73 -14.34 13.29 1.17
N GLY A 74 -13.22 13.66 1.80
CA GLY A 74 -13.15 14.74 2.78
C GLY A 74 -13.65 14.33 4.16
#